data_AF-A0A843IX58-F1
#
_entry.id   AF-A0A843IX58-F1
#
_cell.length_a   1.000
_cell.length_b   1.000
_cell.length_c   1.000
_cell.angle_alpha   90.00
_cell.angle_beta   90.00
_cell.angle_gamma   90.00
#
_symmetry.space_group_name_H-M   'P 1'
#
loop_
_entity.id
_entity.type
_entity.pdbx_description
1 polymer ?
#
loop_
_entity_poly.entity_id
_entity_poly.type
_entity_poly.pdbx_seq_one_letter_code
_entity_poly.pdbx_strand_id
1 'polypeptide(L)'
;MSTTIPHYKRTGLLLGAIILTIAVAIICWQALDMSFWVVPCVILVGIGAFLISMSFVVPRESRIGPSASSYYMVNGVIIGTIGVLGFVKLNTDLSWWIIVAIFMIVIAVLLIVKVMTNHD
;
A
#
# COMPACT_ATOMS: atom_id res chain seq x y z
N MET A 1 -13.06 -2.91 26.77
CA MET A 1 -11.79 -2.22 27.09
C MET A 1 -11.27 -1.67 25.77
N SER A 2 -11.47 -0.37 25.51
CA SER A 2 -11.11 0.25 24.23
C SER A 2 -9.59 0.37 24.14
N THR A 3 -8.96 -0.42 23.28
CA THR A 3 -7.52 -0.32 22.97
C THR A 3 -7.29 0.81 21.98
N THR A 4 -7.64 2.04 22.36
CA THR A 4 -7.26 3.23 21.60
C THR A 4 -5.75 3.43 21.79
N ILE A 5 -4.98 3.04 20.78
CA ILE A 5 -3.54 3.38 20.71
C ILE A 5 -3.42 4.91 20.87
N PRO A 6 -2.64 5.40 21.84
CA PRO A 6 -2.49 6.83 22.08
C PRO A 6 -2.05 7.55 20.80
N HIS A 7 -2.64 8.72 20.51
CA HIS A 7 -2.36 9.48 19.29
C HIS A 7 -0.86 9.72 19.07
N TYR A 8 -0.08 9.96 20.13
CA TYR A 8 1.37 10.15 20.03
C TYR A 8 2.12 8.89 19.55
N LYS A 9 1.66 7.68 19.90
CA LYS A 9 2.27 6.42 19.42
C LYS A 9 1.97 6.20 17.93
N ARG A 10 0.77 6.60 17.47
CA ARG A 10 0.42 6.55 16.04
C ARG A 10 1.26 7.53 15.22
N THR A 11 1.48 8.74 15.72
CA THR A 11 2.32 9.75 15.05
C THR A 11 3.78 9.30 14.95
N GLY A 12 4.33 8.69 16.02
CA GLY A 12 5.69 8.15 16.00
C GLY A 12 5.86 7.00 15.00
N LEU A 13 4.87 6.11 14.89
CA LEU A 13 4.90 4.97 13.96
C LEU A 13 4.77 5.44 12.49
N LEU A 14 3.96 6.46 12.23
CA LEU A 14 3.85 7.13 10.93
C LEU A 14 5.18 7.79 10.51
N LEU A 15 5.78 8.59 11.41
CA LEU A 15 7.05 9.24 11.16
C LEU A 15 8.17 8.22 10.91
N GLY A 16 8.24 7.16 11.71
CA GLY A 16 9.20 6.08 11.52
C GLY A 16 9.05 5.37 10.16
N ALA A 17 7.81 5.05 9.77
CA ALA A 17 7.53 4.42 8.48
C ALA A 17 7.90 5.33 7.28
N ILE A 18 7.62 6.63 7.38
CA ILE A 18 7.97 7.61 6.35
C ILE A 18 9.49 7.75 6.22
N ILE A 19 10.20 7.91 7.34
CA ILE A 19 11.66 8.03 7.35
C ILE A 19 12.30 6.78 6.75
N LEU A 20 11.82 5.59 7.14
CA LEU A 20 12.33 4.33 6.61
C LEU A 20 12.07 4.21 5.10
N THR A 21 10.89 4.59 4.63
CA THR A 21 10.54 4.58 3.20
C THR A 21 11.43 5.53 2.40
N ILE A 22 11.68 6.74 2.92
CA ILE A 22 12.57 7.72 2.29
C ILE A 22 14.01 7.18 2.24
N ALA A 23 14.48 6.57 3.33
CA ALA A 23 15.83 5.99 3.38
C ALA A 23 16.00 4.90 2.31
N VAL A 24 15.02 4.00 2.16
CA VAL A 24 15.04 2.98 1.10
C VAL A 24 15.02 3.62 -0.28
N ALA A 25 14.21 4.66 -0.50
CA ALA A 25 14.16 5.35 -1.78
C ALA A 25 15.49 6.02 -2.15
N ILE A 26 16.18 6.63 -1.17
CA ILE A 26 17.52 7.22 -1.36
C ILE A 26 18.54 6.13 -1.67
N ILE A 27 18.51 4.99 -0.98
CA ILE A 27 19.40 3.85 -1.26
C ILE A 27 19.19 3.33 -2.69
N CYS A 28 17.93 3.15 -3.12
CA CYS A 28 17.65 2.73 -4.48
C CYS A 28 18.17 3.72 -5.52
N TRP A 29 18.03 5.02 -5.28
CA TRP A 29 18.50 6.05 -6.22
C TRP A 29 20.03 6.17 -6.26
N GLN A 30 20.67 6.31 -5.09
CA GLN A 30 22.08 6.67 -5.00
C GLN A 30 23.02 5.47 -4.90
N ALA A 31 22.61 4.38 -4.26
CA ALA A 31 23.47 3.21 -4.06
C ALA A 31 23.28 2.14 -5.14
N LEU A 32 22.10 2.07 -5.76
CA LEU A 32 21.81 1.12 -6.85
C LEU A 32 21.84 1.77 -8.24
N ASP A 33 22.23 3.04 -8.35
CA ASP A 33 22.30 3.82 -9.60
C ASP A 33 20.99 3.78 -10.43
N MET A 34 19.85 3.62 -9.76
CA MET A 34 18.55 3.55 -10.43
C MET A 34 18.07 4.95 -10.82
N SER A 35 17.19 5.01 -11.82
CA SER A 35 16.57 6.27 -12.23
C SER A 35 15.87 6.98 -11.06
N PHE A 36 15.93 8.31 -11.00
CA PHE A 36 15.23 9.12 -10.01
C PHE A 36 13.72 8.81 -9.95
N TRP A 37 13.11 8.38 -11.05
CA TRP A 37 11.71 7.95 -11.11
C TRP A 37 11.37 6.74 -10.23
N VAL A 38 12.37 6.01 -9.74
CA VAL A 38 12.20 4.93 -8.76
C VAL A 38 11.80 5.47 -7.38
N VAL A 39 12.24 6.68 -7.01
CA VAL A 39 11.95 7.31 -5.70
C VAL A 39 10.44 7.40 -5.42
N PRO A 40 9.60 8.00 -6.29
CA PRO A 40 8.16 8.03 -6.06
C PRO A 40 7.53 6.63 -6.04
N CYS A 41 8.06 5.67 -6.81
CA CYS A 41 7.58 4.28 -6.79
C CYS A 41 7.78 3.64 -5.41
N VAL A 42 8.99 3.77 -4.85
CA VAL A 42 9.30 3.26 -3.51
C VAL A 42 8.44 3.93 -2.44
N ILE A 43 8.19 5.24 -2.55
CA ILE A 43 7.30 5.96 -1.64
C ILE A 43 5.88 5.40 -1.70
N LEU A 44 5.34 5.18 -2.90
CA LEU A 44 4.01 4.58 -3.06
C LEU A 44 3.94 3.17 -2.47
N VAL A 45 4.97 2.34 -2.67
CA VAL A 45 5.04 1.01 -2.05
C VAL A 45 5.05 1.11 -0.52
N GLY A 46 5.84 2.02 0.05
CA GLY A 46 5.89 2.24 1.51
C GLY A 46 4.55 2.72 2.08
N ILE A 47 3.88 3.67 1.43
CA ILE A 47 2.53 4.12 1.81
C ILE A 47 1.54 2.95 1.73
N GLY A 48 1.58 2.17 0.66
CA GLY A 48 0.73 1.00 0.48
C GLY A 48 0.90 -0.02 1.60
N ALA A 49 2.16 -0.40 1.89
CA ALA A 49 2.51 -1.32 2.97
C ALA A 49 2.07 -0.81 4.35
N PHE A 50 2.20 0.50 4.59
CA PHE A 50 1.76 1.14 5.82
C PHE A 50 0.24 1.08 5.99
N LEU A 51 -0.53 1.40 4.94
CA LEU A 51 -1.99 1.33 4.96
C LEU A 51 -2.47 -0.11 5.16
N ILE A 52 -1.84 -1.09 4.50
CA ILE A 52 -2.11 -2.51 4.72
C ILE A 52 -1.84 -2.88 6.18
N SER A 53 -0.71 -2.46 6.76
CA SER A 53 -0.38 -2.73 8.16
C SER A 53 -1.42 -2.11 9.11
N MET A 54 -1.88 -0.89 8.83
CA MET A 54 -2.93 -0.23 9.60
C MET A 54 -4.27 -0.97 9.54
N SER A 55 -4.57 -1.67 8.45
CA SER A 55 -5.79 -2.48 8.36
C SER A 55 -5.88 -3.58 9.40
N PHE A 56 -4.75 -4.14 9.85
CA PHE A 56 -4.72 -5.16 10.90
C PHE A 56 -4.76 -4.58 12.32
N VAL A 57 -4.44 -3.30 12.47
CA VAL A 57 -4.37 -2.61 13.77
C VAL A 57 -5.69 -1.92 14.12
N VAL A 58 -6.45 -1.47 13.11
CA VAL A 58 -7.74 -0.81 13.32
C VAL A 58 -8.85 -1.85 13.56
N PRO A 59 -9.64 -1.75 14.65
CA PRO A 59 -10.74 -2.67 14.91
C PRO A 59 -11.73 -2.72 13.73
N ARG A 60 -12.20 -3.94 13.42
CA ARG A 60 -13.26 -4.19 12.44
C ARG A 60 -14.63 -3.86 13.03
N GLU A 61 -14.83 -2.64 13.48
CA GLU A 61 -16.12 -2.19 14.00
C GLU A 61 -16.84 -1.39 12.92
N SER A 62 -17.83 -2.01 12.25
CA SER A 62 -18.82 -1.28 11.46
C SER A 62 -20.18 -1.93 11.60
N ARG A 63 -21.12 -1.21 12.24
CA ARG A 63 -22.54 -1.61 12.29
C ARG A 63 -23.30 -1.26 11.01
N ILE A 64 -22.79 -0.32 10.19
CA ILE A 64 -23.36 0.07 8.89
C ILE A 64 -22.20 0.57 7.98
N GLY A 65 -22.01 -0.04 6.80
CA GLY A 65 -20.99 0.34 5.80
C GLY A 65 -19.67 -0.45 5.86
N PRO A 66 -18.75 -0.30 4.88
CA PRO A 66 -17.48 -1.03 4.87
C PRO A 66 -16.60 -0.60 6.04
N SER A 67 -16.00 -1.57 6.74
CA SER A 67 -15.15 -1.29 7.89
C SER A 67 -13.96 -0.40 7.53
N ALA A 68 -13.54 0.49 8.44
CA ALA A 68 -12.36 1.34 8.23
C ALA A 68 -11.09 0.50 7.92
N SER A 69 -10.98 -0.69 8.54
CA SER A 69 -9.95 -1.69 8.24
C SER A 69 -9.96 -2.10 6.76
N SER A 70 -11.13 -2.41 6.20
CA SER A 70 -11.27 -2.78 4.78
C SER A 70 -10.86 -1.64 3.84
N TYR A 71 -11.15 -0.39 4.19
CA TYR A 71 -10.71 0.78 3.40
C TYR A 71 -9.19 0.92 3.39
N TYR A 72 -8.54 0.80 4.55
CA TYR A 72 -7.08 0.85 4.64
C TYR A 72 -6.42 -0.29 3.86
N MET A 73 -7.00 -1.49 3.91
CA MET A 73 -6.51 -2.64 3.16
C MET A 73 -6.61 -2.42 1.65
N VAL A 74 -7.80 -2.05 1.14
CA VAL A 74 -8.03 -1.86 -0.31
C VAL A 74 -7.17 -0.72 -0.84
N ASN A 75 -7.17 0.44 -0.17
CA ASN A 75 -6.36 1.58 -0.61
C ASN A 75 -4.86 1.26 -0.53
N GLY A 76 -4.43 0.54 0.51
CA GLY A 76 -3.05 0.12 0.66
C GLY A 76 -2.61 -0.83 -0.46
N VAL A 77 -3.44 -1.81 -0.82
CA VAL A 77 -3.15 -2.72 -1.94
C VAL A 77 -3.12 -1.96 -3.26
N ILE A 78 -4.06 -1.06 -3.54
CA ILE A 78 -4.09 -0.27 -4.78
C ILE A 78 -2.83 0.60 -4.90
N ILE A 79 -2.54 1.39 -3.86
CA ILE A 79 -1.39 2.32 -3.86
C ILE A 79 -0.08 1.53 -3.94
N GLY A 80 0.05 0.46 -3.16
CA GLY A 80 1.23 -0.41 -3.20
C GLY A 80 1.43 -1.06 -4.57
N THR A 81 0.34 -1.53 -5.20
CA THR A 81 0.38 -2.13 -6.53
C THR A 81 0.82 -1.12 -7.59
N ILE A 82 0.32 0.12 -7.54
CA ILE A 82 0.77 1.19 -8.46
C ILE A 82 2.26 1.45 -8.28
N GLY A 83 2.76 1.50 -7.04
CA GLY A 83 4.18 1.66 -6.75
C GLY A 83 5.03 0.51 -7.31
N VAL A 84 4.61 -0.74 -7.10
CA VAL A 84 5.31 -1.93 -7.62
C VAL A 84 5.28 -1.97 -9.14
N LEU A 85 4.13 -1.71 -9.77
CA LEU A 85 3.99 -1.71 -11.22
C LEU A 85 4.81 -0.59 -11.86
N GLY A 86 4.82 0.60 -11.26
CA GLY A 86 5.70 1.71 -11.66
C GLY A 86 7.17 1.30 -11.58
N PHE A 87 7.59 0.67 -10.48
CA PHE A 87 8.95 0.17 -10.31
C PHE A 87 9.32 -0.87 -11.37
N VAL A 88 8.46 -1.88 -11.59
CA VAL A 88 8.66 -2.91 -12.62
C VAL A 88 8.79 -2.26 -13.99
N LYS A 89 7.92 -1.31 -14.32
CA LYS A 89 7.93 -0.68 -15.64
C LYS A 89 9.16 0.16 -15.92
N LEU A 90 9.71 0.81 -14.90
CA LEU A 90 10.93 1.60 -15.02
C LEU A 90 12.18 0.72 -15.19
N ASN A 91 12.15 -0.50 -14.67
CA ASN A 91 13.30 -1.42 -14.70
C ASN A 91 13.17 -2.53 -15.77
N THR A 92 12.05 -2.57 -16.50
CA THR A 92 11.78 -3.60 -17.52
C THR A 92 11.11 -2.99 -18.75
N ASP A 93 11.34 -3.60 -19.90
CA ASP A 93 10.66 -3.25 -21.16
C ASP A 93 9.25 -3.82 -21.28
N LEU A 94 8.56 -4.05 -20.14
CA LEU A 94 7.18 -4.51 -20.15
C LEU A 94 6.28 -3.55 -20.94
N SER A 95 5.41 -4.12 -21.76
CA SER A 95 4.36 -3.38 -22.46
C SER A 95 3.36 -2.79 -21.47
N TRP A 96 2.91 -1.56 -21.74
CA TRP A 96 1.90 -0.88 -20.92
C TRP A 96 0.60 -1.68 -20.79
N TRP A 97 0.24 -2.45 -21.82
CA TRP A 97 -0.93 -3.32 -21.82
C TRP A 97 -0.84 -4.44 -20.78
N ILE A 98 0.37 -4.99 -20.57
CA ILE A 98 0.59 -6.05 -19.58
C ILE A 98 0.42 -5.48 -18.16
N ILE A 99 0.92 -4.27 -17.93
CA ILE A 99 0.77 -3.59 -16.63
C ILE A 99 -0.70 -3.32 -16.32
N VAL A 100 -1.45 -2.82 -17.30
CA VAL A 100 -2.89 -2.59 -17.15
C VAL A 100 -3.62 -3.90 -16.87
N ALA A 101 -3.28 -4.99 -17.57
CA ALA A 101 -3.88 -6.30 -17.33
C ALA A 101 -3.60 -6.80 -15.90
N ILE A 102 -2.37 -6.69 -15.40
CA ILE A 102 -2.02 -7.05 -14.02
C ILE A 102 -2.81 -6.20 -13.03
N PHE A 103 -2.90 -4.89 -13.25
CA PHE A 103 -3.66 -4.00 -12.37
C PHE A 103 -5.15 -4.36 -12.31
N MET A 104 -5.75 -4.68 -13.47
CA MET A 104 -7.14 -5.14 -13.54
C MET A 104 -7.36 -6.47 -12.82
N ILE A 105 -6.41 -7.41 -12.90
CA ILE A 105 -6.46 -8.67 -12.15
C ILE A 105 -6.44 -8.39 -10.64
N VAL A 106 -5.58 -7.49 -10.16
CA VAL A 106 -5.54 -7.11 -8.74
C VAL A 106 -6.87 -6.53 -8.28
N ILE A 107 -7.47 -5.62 -9.06
CA ILE A 107 -8.80 -5.07 -8.75
C ILE A 107 -9.86 -6.17 -8.70
N ALA A 108 -9.87 -7.08 -9.68
CA ALA A 108 -10.83 -8.18 -9.73
C ALA A 108 -10.72 -9.08 -8.49
N VAL A 109 -9.50 -9.42 -8.08
CA VAL A 109 -9.24 -10.21 -6.86
C VAL A 109 -9.75 -9.47 -5.62
N LEU A 110 -9.47 -8.17 -5.50
CA LEU A 110 -9.96 -7.36 -4.38
C LEU A 110 -11.50 -7.33 -4.32
N LEU A 111 -12.17 -7.24 -5.47
CA LEU A 111 -13.63 -7.29 -5.55
C LEU A 111 -14.17 -8.66 -5.10
N ILE A 112 -13.58 -9.76 -5.59
CA ILE A 112 -13.97 -11.12 -5.20
C ILE A 112 -13.83 -11.32 -3.68
N VAL A 113 -12.66 -10.97 -3.12
CA VAL A 113 -12.41 -11.10 -1.67
C VAL A 113 -13.41 -10.28 -0.87
N LYS A 114 -13.71 -9.05 -1.30
CA LYS A 114 -14.70 -8.19 -0.64
C LYS A 114 -16.11 -8.79 -0.69
N VAL A 115 -16.51 -9.38 -1.81
CA VAL A 115 -17.82 -10.02 -1.96
C VAL A 115 -17.91 -11.25 -1.05
N MET A 116 -16.88 -12.09 -1.01
CA MET A 116 -16.85 -13.28 -0.14
C MET A 116 -16.94 -12.89 1.34
N THR A 117 -16.20 -11.86 1.77
CA THR A 117 -16.16 -11.42 3.17
C THR A 117 -17.47 -10.74 3.62
N ASN A 118 -18.26 -10.21 2.70
CA ASN A 118 -19.55 -9.57 3.01
C ASN A 118 -20.74 -10.57 3.04
N HIS A 119 -20.52 -11.81 2.60
CA HIS A 119 -21.56 -12.83 2.53
C HIS A 119 -21.60 -13.75 3.77
N ASP A 120 -20.62 -13.60 4.66
CA ASP A 120 -20.53 -14.20 5.99
C ASP A 120 -20.97 -13.18 7.08
#